data_AF-A0A1I3R7H3-F1
#
_entry.id   AF-A0A1I3R7H3-F1
#
_cell.length_a   1.000
_cell.length_b   1.000
_cell.length_c   1.000
_cell.angle_alpha   90.00
_cell.angle_beta   90.00
_cell.angle_gamma   90.00
#
_symmetry.space_group_name_H-M   'P 1'
#
loop_
_entity.id
_entity.type
_entity.pdbx_description
1 polymer ?
#
loop_
_entity_poly.entity_id
_entity_poly.type
_entity_poly.pdbx_seq_one_letter_code
_entity_poly.pdbx_strand_id
1 'polypeptide(L)'
;MKDQTNHIEKMKMESNNTNRTLKDIAGSGYEYLRGSVINYKYEEFGGFHISIYNNRLKFLGTNGGYFCDIAREVIPQFSEIADGIIFMSWSTGGNGGDNVVQNYNTKTVNGHLNPDTSEENYVMQNVHGVISNKDNEASKFPHALLTVDEDLGKIILKNINDQKLPELYEPELNNKLRFSEDKIARNELSNQRISYESLYGTFNIEIDGNNIDVSINDEASKKYQIYCSKIDNGIYFISWESNFGGNHIVVNKNTMKVFQHIHPSGKREEAIYDITFFNLK
;
A
#
# COMPACT_ATOMS: atom_id res chain seq x y z
N MET A 1 29.42 -19.17 -48.67
CA MET A 1 28.32 -20.07 -48.24
C MET A 1 28.57 -20.59 -46.82
N LYS A 2 28.77 -19.70 -45.84
CA LYS A 2 29.04 -20.06 -44.43
C LYS A 2 28.38 -19.12 -43.40
N ASP A 3 27.34 -18.37 -43.77
CA ASP A 3 26.77 -17.33 -42.90
C ASP A 3 25.27 -17.47 -42.58
N GLN A 4 24.58 -18.51 -43.06
CA GLN A 4 23.15 -18.68 -42.77
C GLN A 4 22.83 -19.71 -41.70
N THR A 5 23.78 -20.58 -41.34
CA THR A 5 23.54 -21.62 -40.32
C THR A 5 23.62 -21.06 -38.89
N ASN A 6 24.47 -20.04 -38.65
CA ASN A 6 24.61 -19.41 -37.33
C ASN A 6 23.42 -18.52 -36.93
N HIS A 7 22.60 -18.07 -37.90
CA HIS A 7 21.45 -17.22 -37.57
C HIS A 7 20.25 -18.02 -37.07
N ILE A 8 20.11 -19.28 -37.52
CA ILE A 8 19.02 -20.18 -37.12
C ILE A 8 19.28 -20.77 -35.72
N GLU A 9 20.53 -21.03 -35.33
CA GLU A 9 20.85 -21.43 -33.95
C GLU A 9 20.72 -20.29 -32.94
N LYS A 10 21.00 -19.04 -33.33
CA LYS A 10 20.77 -17.88 -32.47
C LYS A 10 19.28 -17.62 -32.22
N MET A 11 18.43 -17.80 -33.24
CA MET A 11 16.98 -17.71 -33.07
C MET A 11 16.37 -18.88 -32.28
N LYS A 12 17.02 -20.06 -32.25
CA LYS A 12 16.60 -21.18 -31.39
C LYS A 12 17.11 -21.06 -29.95
N MET A 13 18.17 -20.29 -29.69
CA MET A 13 18.56 -19.92 -28.32
C MET A 13 17.74 -18.76 -27.75
N GLU A 14 17.18 -17.90 -28.60
CA GLU A 14 16.24 -16.85 -28.17
C GLU A 14 14.81 -17.38 -27.94
N SER A 15 14.46 -18.58 -28.45
CA SER A 15 13.19 -19.24 -28.18
C SER A 15 13.17 -20.10 -26.91
N ASN A 16 14.25 -20.13 -26.11
CA ASN A 16 14.31 -20.83 -24.82
C ASN A 16 14.22 -19.89 -23.61
N ASN A 17 13.91 -18.61 -23.81
CA ASN A 17 13.63 -17.65 -22.73
C ASN A 17 12.13 -17.39 -22.50
N THR A 18 11.26 -18.19 -23.12
CA THR A 18 9.80 -18.22 -22.87
C THR A 18 9.40 -18.93 -21.57
N ASN A 19 10.37 -19.33 -20.75
CA ASN A 19 10.16 -19.84 -19.39
C ASN A 19 10.46 -18.81 -18.27
N ARG A 20 10.43 -17.51 -18.55
CA ARG A 20 9.91 -16.55 -17.54
C ARG A 20 8.39 -16.67 -17.53
N THR A 21 7.91 -17.81 -17.06
CA THR A 21 6.53 -18.02 -16.62
C THR A 21 6.11 -16.82 -15.77
N LEU A 22 5.13 -16.04 -16.23
CA LEU A 22 3.85 -15.71 -15.54
C LEU A 22 3.84 -15.54 -13.99
N LYS A 23 4.98 -15.35 -13.33
CA LYS A 23 5.15 -15.38 -11.86
C LYS A 23 5.22 -14.00 -11.22
N ASP A 24 5.19 -12.92 -11.99
CA ASP A 24 4.94 -11.57 -11.45
C ASP A 24 3.42 -11.36 -11.33
N ILE A 25 2.71 -12.29 -10.67
CA ILE A 25 1.30 -12.08 -10.34
C ILE A 25 1.30 -11.05 -9.22
N ALA A 26 0.93 -9.82 -9.53
CA ALA A 26 0.78 -8.73 -8.58
C ALA A 26 -0.48 -8.92 -7.69
N GLY A 27 -0.90 -10.15 -7.38
CA GLY A 27 -2.17 -10.45 -6.71
C GLY A 27 -3.38 -10.53 -7.64
N SER A 28 -4.60 -10.33 -7.12
CA SER A 28 -5.86 -10.68 -7.79
C SER A 28 -6.82 -9.49 -7.97
N GLY A 29 -7.68 -9.57 -9.00
CA GLY A 29 -8.84 -8.68 -9.17
C GLY A 29 -8.54 -7.24 -9.62
N TYR A 30 -7.34 -6.96 -10.14
CA TYR A 30 -6.96 -5.61 -10.59
C TYR A 30 -6.88 -5.48 -12.11
N GLU A 31 -7.23 -6.52 -12.87
CA GLU A 31 -7.09 -6.56 -14.32
C GLU A 31 -7.83 -5.41 -15.01
N TYR A 32 -8.97 -5.00 -14.46
CA TYR A 32 -9.76 -3.87 -14.95
C TYR A 32 -9.13 -2.49 -14.68
N LEU A 33 -8.07 -2.43 -13.87
CA LEU A 33 -7.24 -1.24 -13.67
C LEU A 33 -6.04 -1.19 -14.63
N ARG A 34 -5.79 -2.26 -15.40
CA ARG A 34 -4.65 -2.30 -16.32
C ARG A 34 -4.88 -1.31 -17.47
N GLY A 35 -3.91 -0.43 -17.68
CA GLY A 35 -3.98 0.69 -18.61
C GLY A 35 -4.63 1.93 -18.02
N SER A 36 -5.18 1.85 -16.79
CA SER A 36 -5.80 3.00 -16.17
C SER A 36 -4.76 4.07 -15.79
N VAL A 37 -5.23 5.31 -15.83
CA VAL A 37 -4.55 6.45 -15.25
C VAL A 37 -5.48 7.06 -14.20
N ILE A 38 -4.98 7.22 -12.99
CA ILE A 38 -5.73 7.56 -11.80
C ILE A 38 -5.04 8.73 -11.11
N ASN A 39 -5.80 9.75 -10.72
CA ASN A 39 -5.23 10.90 -10.01
C ASN A 39 -5.61 10.83 -8.53
N TYR A 40 -4.62 10.90 -7.66
CA TYR A 40 -4.83 11.10 -6.22
C TYR A 40 -4.59 12.55 -5.85
N LYS A 41 -5.34 13.01 -4.86
CA LYS A 41 -5.03 14.21 -4.11
C LYS A 41 -5.16 13.90 -2.63
N TYR A 42 -4.04 13.76 -1.95
CA TYR A 42 -4.00 13.56 -0.51
C TYR A 42 -4.05 14.92 0.21
N GLU A 43 -4.73 14.94 1.35
CA GLU A 43 -4.73 16.09 2.24
C GLU A 43 -3.33 16.30 2.80
N GLU A 44 -2.78 17.51 2.63
CA GLU A 44 -1.47 17.94 3.14
C GLU A 44 -0.23 17.14 2.68
N PHE A 45 -0.40 16.11 1.84
CA PHE A 45 0.69 15.27 1.35
C PHE A 45 1.02 15.48 -0.13
N GLY A 46 0.09 16.07 -0.90
CA GLY A 46 0.27 16.38 -2.33
C GLY A 46 -0.60 15.52 -3.27
N GLY A 47 -0.43 15.75 -4.57
CA GLY A 47 -1.15 15.02 -5.62
C GLY A 47 -0.26 13.98 -6.30
N PHE A 48 -0.87 12.95 -6.89
CA PHE A 48 -0.17 11.94 -7.68
C PHE A 48 -0.94 11.59 -8.94
N HIS A 49 -0.24 11.46 -10.06
CA HIS A 49 -0.74 10.76 -11.23
C HIS A 49 -0.19 9.34 -11.20
N ILE A 50 -1.07 8.35 -11.25
CA ILE A 50 -0.74 6.94 -11.13
C ILE A 50 -1.21 6.22 -12.37
N SER A 51 -0.38 5.33 -12.90
CA SER A 51 -0.78 4.41 -13.95
C SER A 51 -0.37 2.99 -13.62
N ILE A 52 -1.27 2.06 -13.90
CA ILE A 52 -1.08 0.63 -13.68
C ILE A 52 -0.96 -0.06 -15.05
N TYR A 53 0.17 -0.72 -15.31
CA TYR A 53 0.41 -1.40 -16.59
C TYR A 53 1.38 -2.56 -16.38
N ASN A 54 1.20 -3.67 -17.11
CA ASN A 54 2.12 -4.81 -17.09
C ASN A 54 2.54 -5.23 -15.65
N ASN A 55 1.59 -5.23 -14.72
CA ASN A 55 1.79 -5.57 -13.29
C ASN A 55 2.79 -4.64 -12.57
N ARG A 56 2.90 -3.41 -13.06
CA ARG A 56 3.70 -2.31 -12.50
C ARG A 56 2.78 -1.14 -12.20
N LEU A 57 3.21 -0.33 -11.26
CA LEU A 57 2.62 0.96 -10.94
C LEU A 57 3.68 2.02 -11.21
N LYS A 58 3.36 3.00 -12.04
CA LYS A 58 4.14 4.22 -12.19
C LYS A 58 3.40 5.37 -11.55
N PHE A 59 4.08 6.13 -10.71
CA PHE A 59 3.53 7.35 -10.13
C PHE A 59 4.40 8.56 -10.46
N LEU A 60 3.77 9.73 -10.54
CA LEU A 60 4.40 11.04 -10.60
C LEU A 60 3.72 11.94 -9.55
N GLY A 61 4.50 12.48 -8.62
CA GLY A 61 3.99 13.50 -7.70
C GLY A 61 3.73 14.82 -8.42
N THR A 62 2.61 15.45 -8.10
CA THR A 62 2.05 16.63 -8.76
C THR A 62 1.40 17.56 -7.74
N ASN A 63 1.16 18.81 -8.12
CA ASN A 63 0.40 19.78 -7.32
C ASN A 63 0.99 20.03 -5.91
N GLY A 64 2.32 20.08 -5.79
CA GLY A 64 3.01 20.27 -4.52
C GLY A 64 3.09 19.02 -3.65
N GLY A 65 3.40 19.19 -2.37
CA GLY A 65 3.68 18.13 -1.41
C GLY A 65 5.12 17.60 -1.46
N TYR A 66 5.39 16.60 -0.63
CA TYR A 66 6.74 16.03 -0.41
C TYR A 66 7.34 15.43 -1.69
N PHE A 67 6.50 14.75 -2.48
CA PHE A 67 6.93 13.99 -3.65
C PHE A 67 6.71 14.73 -4.97
N CYS A 68 6.46 16.04 -4.94
CA CYS A 68 6.32 16.83 -6.16
C CYS A 68 7.54 16.64 -7.08
N ASP A 69 7.28 16.42 -8.37
CA ASP A 69 8.28 16.16 -9.42
C ASP A 69 9.08 14.85 -9.27
N ILE A 70 8.69 13.97 -8.34
CA ILE A 70 9.25 12.62 -8.22
C ILE A 70 8.42 11.66 -9.06
N ALA A 71 9.08 10.97 -10.00
CA ALA A 71 8.50 9.90 -10.81
C ALA A 71 9.16 8.56 -10.47
N ARG A 72 8.36 7.54 -10.18
CA ARG A 72 8.84 6.20 -9.81
C ARG A 72 8.02 5.13 -10.46
N GLU A 73 8.65 3.98 -10.65
CA GLU A 73 8.00 2.75 -11.07
C GLU A 73 8.28 1.67 -10.03
N VAL A 74 7.24 0.95 -9.62
CA VAL A 74 7.28 -0.10 -8.60
C VAL A 74 6.49 -1.33 -9.07
N ILE A 75 6.74 -2.45 -8.41
CA ILE A 75 5.94 -3.68 -8.59
C ILE A 75 5.03 -3.79 -7.36
N PRO A 76 3.74 -3.43 -7.50
CA PRO A 76 2.78 -3.56 -6.42
C PRO A 76 2.28 -5.00 -6.25
N GLN A 77 1.69 -5.27 -5.09
CA GLN A 77 0.69 -6.31 -4.84
C GLN A 77 -0.69 -5.64 -4.84
N PHE A 78 -1.70 -6.39 -5.27
CA PHE A 78 -3.09 -5.98 -5.41
C PHE A 78 -4.00 -7.03 -4.77
N SER A 79 -5.11 -6.57 -4.19
CA SER A 79 -6.25 -7.42 -3.90
C SER A 79 -7.53 -6.65 -4.13
N GLU A 80 -8.46 -7.25 -4.85
CA GLU A 80 -9.85 -6.79 -4.83
C GLU A 80 -10.53 -7.25 -3.55
N ILE A 81 -10.85 -6.28 -2.69
CA ILE A 81 -11.43 -6.49 -1.37
C ILE A 81 -12.95 -6.68 -1.46
N ALA A 82 -13.55 -5.88 -2.33
CA ALA A 82 -14.96 -5.87 -2.72
C ALA A 82 -15.06 -5.14 -4.08
N ASP A 83 -16.24 -5.19 -4.71
CA ASP A 83 -16.47 -4.49 -5.98
C ASP A 83 -16.11 -2.99 -5.87
N GLY A 84 -15.15 -2.56 -6.68
CA GLY A 84 -14.65 -1.19 -6.68
C GLY A 84 -13.76 -0.80 -5.49
N ILE A 85 -13.30 -1.76 -4.67
CA ILE A 85 -12.40 -1.50 -3.52
C ILE A 85 -11.14 -2.34 -3.65
N ILE A 86 -10.01 -1.67 -3.86
CA ILE A 86 -8.72 -2.31 -4.14
C ILE A 86 -7.72 -1.96 -3.05
N PHE A 87 -7.09 -2.99 -2.49
CA PHE A 87 -5.90 -2.85 -1.64
C PHE A 87 -4.65 -3.01 -2.50
N MET A 88 -3.67 -2.14 -2.30
CA MET A 88 -2.39 -2.15 -2.97
C MET A 88 -1.25 -2.00 -1.99
N SER A 89 -0.12 -2.62 -2.30
CA SER A 89 1.05 -2.58 -1.43
C SER A 89 2.33 -2.66 -2.26
N TRP A 90 3.28 -1.76 -2.06
CA TRP A 90 4.58 -1.80 -2.76
C TRP A 90 5.72 -1.34 -1.87
N SER A 91 6.93 -1.81 -2.19
CA SER A 91 8.15 -1.27 -1.59
C SER A 91 8.67 -0.11 -2.44
N THR A 92 9.18 0.92 -1.77
CA THR A 92 9.84 2.08 -2.38
C THR A 92 11.38 1.97 -2.36
N GLY A 93 11.92 0.84 -1.87
CA GLY A 93 13.33 0.63 -1.55
C GLY A 93 13.52 0.39 -0.04
N GLY A 94 14.46 -0.47 0.35
CA GLY A 94 14.69 -0.81 1.78
C GLY A 94 13.54 -1.62 2.41
N ASN A 95 13.37 -1.49 3.73
CA ASN A 95 12.28 -2.13 4.49
C ASN A 95 10.98 -1.30 4.50
N GLY A 96 11.01 -0.08 3.93
CA GLY A 96 9.85 0.80 3.84
C GLY A 96 8.87 0.43 2.72
N GLY A 97 7.74 1.14 2.68
CA GLY A 97 6.84 1.09 1.54
C GLY A 97 5.44 1.61 1.82
N ASP A 98 4.64 1.65 0.77
CA ASP A 98 3.31 2.25 0.78
C ASP A 98 2.26 1.14 0.73
N ASN A 99 1.19 1.34 1.50
CA ASN A 99 0.06 0.45 1.55
C ASN A 99 -1.19 1.32 1.38
N VAL A 100 -1.96 1.08 0.33
CA VAL A 100 -2.99 2.00 -0.13
C VAL A 100 -4.28 1.25 -0.41
N VAL A 101 -5.39 1.74 0.12
CA VAL A 101 -6.73 1.26 -0.20
C VAL A 101 -7.49 2.31 -1.00
N GLN A 102 -7.91 1.95 -2.20
CA GLN A 102 -8.77 2.75 -3.06
C GLN A 102 -10.21 2.30 -2.91
N ASN A 103 -11.14 3.23 -2.73
CA ASN A 103 -12.57 2.99 -2.86
C ASN A 103 -13.11 3.84 -4.01
N TYR A 104 -13.37 3.21 -5.15
CA TYR A 104 -13.89 3.89 -6.35
C TYR A 104 -15.37 4.27 -6.24
N ASN A 105 -16.12 3.61 -5.35
CA ASN A 105 -17.54 3.90 -5.13
C ASN A 105 -17.71 5.26 -4.44
N THR A 106 -16.85 5.54 -3.45
CA THR A 106 -16.83 6.82 -2.72
C THR A 106 -15.77 7.79 -3.25
N LYS A 107 -14.92 7.35 -4.17
CA LYS A 107 -13.78 8.09 -4.73
C LYS A 107 -12.77 8.52 -3.66
N THR A 108 -12.53 7.69 -2.66
CA THR A 108 -11.55 7.94 -1.60
C THR A 108 -10.31 7.06 -1.76
N VAL A 109 -9.18 7.53 -1.23
CA VAL A 109 -7.94 6.77 -1.14
C VAL A 109 -7.33 6.96 0.24
N ASN A 110 -6.90 5.86 0.86
CA ASN A 110 -6.33 5.83 2.20
C ASN A 110 -4.96 5.17 2.11
N GLY A 111 -3.93 5.77 2.68
CA GLY A 111 -2.56 5.27 2.64
C GLY A 111 -1.96 5.16 4.03
N HIS A 112 -1.42 4.00 4.37
CA HIS A 112 -0.56 3.79 5.53
C HIS A 112 0.87 3.62 5.01
N LEU A 113 1.68 4.67 5.19
CA LEU A 113 3.02 4.79 4.62
C LEU A 113 4.05 4.45 5.69
N ASN A 114 4.88 3.44 5.44
CA ASN A 114 5.91 3.08 6.39
C ASN A 114 7.28 3.62 5.95
N PRO A 115 7.98 4.35 6.82
CA PRO A 115 9.36 4.76 6.57
C PRO A 115 10.27 3.53 6.44
N ASP A 116 11.44 3.71 5.82
CA ASP A 116 12.50 2.70 5.92
C ASP A 116 13.03 2.67 7.36
N THR A 117 13.02 1.49 7.98
CA THR A 117 13.19 1.32 9.44
C THR A 117 14.66 1.34 9.88
N SER A 118 15.58 1.80 9.03
CA SER A 118 17.00 1.93 9.39
C SER A 118 17.27 3.09 10.35
N GLU A 119 16.31 3.99 10.54
CA GLU A 119 16.43 5.16 11.40
C GLU A 119 15.53 5.01 12.63
N GLU A 120 16.14 5.08 13.82
CA GLU A 120 15.42 5.16 15.09
C GLU A 120 14.64 6.49 15.09
N ASN A 121 13.33 6.45 15.35
CA ASN A 121 12.38 7.58 15.52
C ASN A 121 11.37 7.86 14.39
N TYR A 122 11.40 7.18 13.25
CA TYR A 122 10.32 7.36 12.28
C TYR A 122 9.05 6.58 12.64
N VAL A 123 7.90 7.23 12.49
CA VAL A 123 6.57 6.62 12.69
C VAL A 123 5.85 6.46 11.36
N MET A 124 5.04 5.41 11.25
CA MET A 124 4.14 5.19 10.11
C MET A 124 3.21 6.39 9.91
N GLN A 125 2.95 6.80 8.68
CA GLN A 125 2.08 7.96 8.38
C GLN A 125 0.73 7.50 7.84
N ASN A 126 -0.35 8.12 8.31
CA ASN A 126 -1.67 7.96 7.71
C ASN A 126 -1.99 9.13 6.78
N VAL A 127 -2.37 8.85 5.53
CA VAL A 127 -2.75 9.86 4.54
C VAL A 127 -4.10 9.53 3.93
N HIS A 128 -5.01 10.50 3.89
CA HIS A 128 -6.33 10.35 3.28
C HIS A 128 -6.45 11.31 2.12
N GLY A 129 -7.21 10.91 1.11
CA GLY A 129 -7.34 11.69 -0.10
C GLY A 129 -8.51 11.27 -0.96
N VAL A 130 -8.59 11.92 -2.12
CA VAL A 130 -9.62 11.67 -3.12
C VAL A 130 -9.03 11.12 -4.41
N ILE A 131 -9.78 10.23 -5.04
CA ILE A 131 -9.54 9.71 -6.37
C ILE A 131 -10.30 10.59 -7.36
N SER A 132 -9.59 11.06 -8.39
CA SER A 132 -10.20 11.79 -9.50
C SER A 132 -9.77 11.20 -10.83
N ASN A 133 -10.61 11.39 -11.86
CA ASN A 133 -10.28 11.13 -13.26
C ASN A 133 -9.66 9.73 -13.49
N LYS A 134 -10.36 8.65 -13.10
CA LYS A 134 -10.01 7.33 -13.62
C LYS A 134 -10.47 7.24 -15.07
N ASP A 135 -9.56 6.95 -15.99
CA ASP A 135 -9.83 6.69 -17.42
C ASP A 135 -10.56 7.84 -18.15
N ASN A 136 -10.35 9.08 -17.72
CA ASN A 136 -10.87 10.28 -18.38
C ASN A 136 -9.83 10.80 -19.40
N GLU A 137 -10.25 11.55 -20.43
CA GLU A 137 -9.37 12.28 -21.35
C GLU A 137 -8.37 13.20 -20.63
N ALA A 138 -8.73 13.70 -19.43
CA ALA A 138 -7.83 14.48 -18.59
C ALA A 138 -6.71 13.65 -17.94
N SER A 139 -6.86 12.32 -17.89
CA SER A 139 -5.92 11.40 -17.25
C SER A 139 -4.74 11.16 -18.19
N LYS A 140 -3.57 11.67 -17.82
CA LYS A 140 -2.34 11.54 -18.62
C LYS A 140 -1.43 10.53 -17.97
N PHE A 141 -1.02 9.53 -18.75
CA PHE A 141 0.04 8.62 -18.32
C PHE A 141 1.25 9.46 -17.86
N PRO A 142 1.88 9.13 -16.72
CA PRO A 142 3.01 9.91 -16.22
C PRO A 142 4.24 9.69 -17.11
N HIS A 143 4.37 10.50 -18.17
CA HIS A 143 5.44 10.40 -19.17
C HIS A 143 6.82 10.90 -18.70
N ALA A 144 6.96 11.26 -17.42
CA ALA A 144 8.24 11.69 -16.85
C ALA A 144 9.29 10.58 -16.87
N LEU A 145 10.57 10.96 -17.03
CA LEU A 145 11.69 10.06 -16.77
C LEU A 145 11.68 9.68 -15.28
N LEU A 146 12.07 8.44 -14.96
CA LEU A 146 12.14 8.00 -13.58
C LEU A 146 13.20 8.81 -12.83
N THR A 147 12.85 9.28 -11.64
CA THR A 147 13.77 9.96 -10.73
C THR A 147 14.81 8.97 -10.23
N VAL A 148 16.08 9.36 -10.36
CA VAL A 148 17.23 8.58 -9.89
C VAL A 148 17.23 8.52 -8.37
N ASP A 149 17.57 7.36 -7.79
CA ASP A 149 17.53 7.13 -6.33
C ASP A 149 18.33 8.18 -5.54
N GLU A 150 19.51 8.54 -6.04
CA GLU A 150 20.44 9.51 -5.40
C GLU A 150 19.87 10.93 -5.27
N ASP A 151 18.84 11.26 -6.06
CA ASP A 151 18.21 12.58 -6.07
C ASP A 151 16.92 12.64 -5.26
N LEU A 152 16.37 11.49 -4.83
CA LEU A 152 15.11 11.44 -4.09
C LEU A 152 15.16 12.30 -2.82
N GLY A 153 16.14 12.06 -1.95
CA GLY A 153 16.29 12.83 -0.70
C GLY A 153 16.46 14.33 -0.95
N LYS A 154 17.22 14.71 -1.98
CA LYS A 154 17.43 16.12 -2.34
C LYS A 154 16.14 16.80 -2.80
N ILE A 155 15.35 16.13 -3.63
CA ILE A 155 14.08 16.66 -4.13
C ILE A 155 13.07 16.76 -2.98
N ILE A 156 12.96 15.74 -2.12
CA ILE A 156 12.08 15.78 -0.95
C ILE A 156 12.47 16.94 -0.02
N LEU A 157 13.75 17.09 0.33
CA LEU A 157 14.22 18.19 1.19
C LEU A 157 13.98 19.56 0.55
N LYS A 158 14.20 19.69 -0.77
CA LYS A 158 13.86 20.91 -1.50
C LYS A 158 12.36 21.21 -1.39
N ASN A 159 11.49 20.22 -1.60
CA ASN A 159 10.04 20.38 -1.55
C ASN A 159 9.56 20.77 -0.14
N ILE A 160 10.12 20.14 0.90
CA ILE A 160 9.84 20.50 2.31
C ILE A 160 10.14 21.99 2.53
N ASN A 161 11.32 22.44 2.13
CA ASN A 161 11.75 23.84 2.32
C ASN A 161 10.92 24.83 1.49
N ASP A 162 10.75 24.57 0.19
CA ASP A 162 10.08 25.48 -0.73
C ASP A 162 8.59 25.67 -0.37
N GLN A 163 7.96 24.60 0.11
CA GLN A 163 6.54 24.58 0.43
C GLN A 163 6.25 24.74 1.93
N LYS A 164 7.30 24.87 2.76
CA LYS A 164 7.20 24.99 4.22
C LYS A 164 6.41 23.85 4.86
N LEU A 165 6.66 22.63 4.41
CA LEU A 165 6.07 21.42 4.97
C LEU A 165 6.79 21.07 6.28
N PRO A 166 6.14 20.38 7.23
CA PRO A 166 6.85 19.75 8.35
C PRO A 166 7.79 18.65 7.82
N GLU A 167 8.69 18.14 8.66
CA GLU A 167 9.54 17.03 8.23
C GLU A 167 8.69 15.77 8.04
N LEU A 168 9.02 15.00 7.01
CA LEU A 168 8.31 13.76 6.69
C LEU A 168 8.62 12.72 7.78
N TYR A 169 7.60 11.96 8.19
CA TYR A 169 7.69 10.92 9.23
C TYR A 169 7.86 11.41 10.67
N GLU A 170 7.72 12.70 10.94
CA GLU A 170 7.65 13.20 12.33
C GLU A 170 6.35 12.76 13.02
N PRO A 171 6.40 12.41 14.33
CA PRO A 171 5.21 12.09 15.11
C PRO A 171 4.15 13.19 15.15
N GLU A 172 4.56 14.46 15.03
CA GLU A 172 3.64 15.60 15.04
C GLU A 172 2.72 15.62 13.81
N LEU A 173 3.17 15.07 12.68
CA LEU A 173 2.39 15.03 11.44
C LEU A 173 1.14 14.16 11.61
N ASN A 174 1.28 12.98 12.20
CA ASN A 174 0.15 12.10 12.53
C ASN A 174 -0.85 12.72 13.51
N ASN A 175 -0.37 13.54 14.45
CA ASN A 175 -1.24 14.16 15.44
C ASN A 175 -2.10 15.29 14.84
N LYS A 176 -1.63 15.93 13.76
CA LYS A 176 -2.35 16.96 13.00
C LYS A 176 -3.40 16.34 12.08
N LEU A 177 -3.07 15.22 11.44
CA LEU A 177 -3.92 14.50 10.51
C LEU A 177 -4.90 13.57 11.26
N ARG A 178 -5.99 14.14 11.77
CA ARG A 178 -7.05 13.38 12.46
C ARG A 178 -8.24 13.17 11.52
N PHE A 179 -8.25 12.04 10.83
CA PHE A 179 -9.34 11.69 9.92
C PHE A 179 -10.54 11.10 10.68
N SER A 180 -11.75 11.40 10.20
CA SER A 180 -12.99 10.99 10.85
C SER A 180 -13.20 9.49 10.78
N GLU A 181 -12.79 8.91 9.66
CA GLU A 181 -12.78 7.51 9.27
C GLU A 181 -11.99 6.68 10.28
N ASP A 182 -10.91 7.24 10.81
CA ASP A 182 -10.08 6.56 11.80
C ASP A 182 -10.81 6.43 13.14
N LYS A 183 -11.47 7.52 13.56
CA LYS A 183 -12.27 7.52 14.79
C LYS A 183 -13.45 6.56 14.67
N ILE A 184 -14.11 6.53 13.50
CA ILE A 184 -15.23 5.62 13.26
C ILE A 184 -14.76 4.16 13.33
N ALA A 185 -13.66 3.82 12.64
CA ALA A 185 -13.12 2.47 12.64
C ALA A 185 -12.76 1.98 14.06
N ARG A 186 -12.04 2.81 14.82
CA ARG A 186 -11.68 2.46 16.20
C ARG A 186 -12.90 2.23 17.08
N ASN A 187 -13.92 3.09 16.97
CA ASN A 187 -15.16 2.92 17.73
C ASN A 187 -15.93 1.65 17.34
N GLU A 188 -16.02 1.34 16.04
CA GLU A 188 -16.75 0.15 15.57
C GLU A 188 -16.02 -1.17 15.90
N LEU A 189 -14.71 -1.12 16.13
CA LEU A 189 -13.88 -2.29 16.42
C LEU A 189 -13.47 -2.44 17.88
N SER A 190 -13.68 -1.45 18.74
CA SER A 190 -13.11 -1.40 20.10
C SER A 190 -13.55 -2.51 21.07
N ASN A 191 -14.57 -3.28 20.73
CA ASN A 191 -15.07 -4.41 21.52
C ASN A 191 -15.10 -5.71 20.70
N GLN A 192 -14.27 -5.77 19.66
CA GLN A 192 -14.22 -6.90 18.75
C GLN A 192 -12.79 -7.42 18.67
N ARG A 193 -12.66 -8.74 18.75
CA ARG A 193 -11.43 -9.46 18.42
C ARG A 193 -11.55 -10.02 17.01
N ILE A 194 -10.60 -9.63 16.15
CA ILE A 194 -10.39 -10.24 14.83
C ILE A 194 -9.41 -11.39 15.03
N SER A 195 -9.75 -12.58 14.54
CA SER A 195 -8.85 -13.75 14.59
C SER A 195 -8.76 -14.40 13.21
N TYR A 196 -7.55 -14.78 12.78
CA TYR A 196 -7.32 -15.56 11.57
C TYR A 196 -6.07 -16.43 11.68
N GLU A 197 -6.11 -17.57 11.01
CA GLU A 197 -4.96 -18.47 10.86
C GLU A 197 -4.20 -18.11 9.58
N SER A 198 -2.91 -17.84 9.73
CA SER A 198 -1.99 -17.58 8.61
C SER A 198 -0.87 -18.62 8.58
N LEU A 199 -0.03 -18.55 7.55
CA LEU A 199 1.19 -19.38 7.46
C LEU A 199 2.19 -19.13 8.60
N TYR A 200 2.02 -18.05 9.37
CA TYR A 200 2.91 -17.67 10.48
C TYR A 200 2.27 -17.91 11.86
N GLY A 201 1.07 -18.49 11.88
CA GLY A 201 0.32 -18.75 13.10
C GLY A 201 -1.03 -18.05 13.14
N THR A 202 -1.71 -18.25 14.27
CA THR A 202 -3.01 -17.63 14.55
C THR A 202 -2.80 -16.22 15.07
N PHE A 203 -3.26 -15.22 14.31
CA PHE A 203 -3.28 -13.83 14.75
C PHE A 203 -4.57 -13.56 15.51
N ASN A 204 -4.46 -12.89 16.65
CA ASN A 204 -5.59 -12.25 17.32
C ASN A 204 -5.30 -10.76 17.46
N ILE A 205 -6.25 -9.94 17.03
CA ILE A 205 -6.13 -8.49 16.96
C ILE A 205 -7.30 -7.87 17.70
N GLU A 206 -7.00 -7.00 18.66
CA GLU A 206 -7.97 -6.25 19.44
C GLU A 206 -7.61 -4.76 19.40
N ILE A 207 -8.62 -3.90 19.32
CA ILE A 207 -8.42 -2.45 19.27
C ILE A 207 -8.86 -1.86 20.60
N ASP A 208 -7.94 -1.18 21.30
CA ASP A 208 -8.18 -0.56 22.61
C ASP A 208 -7.81 0.93 22.56
N GLY A 209 -8.82 1.77 22.34
CA GLY A 209 -8.65 3.21 22.22
C GLY A 209 -7.72 3.56 21.06
N ASN A 210 -6.54 4.11 21.36
CA ASN A 210 -5.52 4.48 20.36
C ASN A 210 -4.44 3.39 20.18
N ASN A 211 -4.68 2.19 20.70
CA ASN A 211 -3.75 1.09 20.61
C ASN A 211 -4.38 -0.11 19.93
N ILE A 212 -3.52 -1.00 19.49
CA ILE A 212 -3.86 -2.32 18.96
C ILE A 212 -3.04 -3.36 19.72
N ASP A 213 -3.73 -4.34 20.28
CA ASP A 213 -3.16 -5.48 20.96
C ASP A 213 -3.15 -6.66 19.99
N VAL A 214 -1.94 -7.19 19.72
CA VAL A 214 -1.74 -8.29 18.78
C VAL A 214 -1.09 -9.46 19.51
N SER A 215 -1.71 -10.64 19.45
CA SER A 215 -1.09 -11.90 19.83
C SER A 215 -0.98 -12.85 18.64
N ILE A 216 0.06 -13.68 18.66
CA ILE A 216 0.30 -14.71 17.65
C ILE A 216 0.42 -16.04 18.39
N ASN A 217 -0.31 -17.07 17.96
CA ASN A 217 -0.31 -18.41 18.58
C ASN A 217 -0.62 -18.41 20.09
N ASP A 218 -1.55 -17.56 20.52
CA ASP A 218 -1.95 -17.38 21.92
C ASP A 218 -0.79 -16.98 22.87
N GLU A 219 0.31 -16.45 22.32
CA GLU A 219 1.35 -15.79 23.11
C GLU A 219 0.84 -14.51 23.76
N ALA A 220 1.61 -13.98 24.72
CA ALA A 220 1.28 -12.70 25.36
C ALA A 220 1.11 -11.59 24.31
N SER A 221 0.03 -10.82 24.42
CA SER A 221 -0.25 -9.72 23.50
C SER A 221 0.84 -8.66 23.57
N LYS A 222 1.18 -8.11 22.41
CA LYS A 222 2.02 -6.93 22.29
C LYS A 222 1.15 -5.75 21.88
N LYS A 223 1.39 -4.61 22.55
CA LYS A 223 0.65 -3.38 22.35
C LYS A 223 1.40 -2.46 21.40
N TYR A 224 0.70 -1.96 20.40
CA TYR A 224 1.24 -1.05 19.39
C TYR A 224 0.35 0.19 19.25
N GLN A 225 0.91 1.27 18.68
CA GLN A 225 0.09 2.35 18.15
C GLN A 225 -0.72 1.84 16.96
N ILE A 226 -2.00 2.24 16.90
CA ILE A 226 -2.90 1.80 15.84
C ILE A 226 -3.02 2.83 14.72
N TYR A 227 -3.00 2.32 13.49
CA TYR A 227 -3.44 3.02 12.28
C TYR A 227 -4.62 2.25 11.71
N CYS A 228 -5.83 2.76 11.88
CA CYS A 228 -7.04 2.05 11.50
C CYS A 228 -8.05 3.01 10.92
N SER A 229 -8.43 2.79 9.66
CA SER A 229 -9.33 3.64 8.88
C SER A 229 -10.53 2.85 8.36
N LYS A 230 -11.72 3.46 8.41
CA LYS A 230 -12.92 2.87 7.80
C LYS A 230 -12.91 3.19 6.31
N ILE A 231 -12.96 2.14 5.48
CA ILE A 231 -12.94 2.27 4.02
C ILE A 231 -14.36 2.25 3.46
N ASP A 232 -15.20 1.38 4.00
CA ASP A 232 -16.62 1.26 3.67
C ASP A 232 -17.37 0.55 4.82
N ASN A 233 -18.67 0.36 4.68
CA ASN A 233 -19.45 -0.40 5.63
C ASN A 233 -18.93 -1.84 5.78
N GLY A 234 -18.42 -2.16 6.98
CA GLY A 234 -17.83 -3.47 7.26
C GLY A 234 -16.43 -3.68 6.66
N ILE A 235 -15.79 -2.66 6.08
CA ILE A 235 -14.45 -2.76 5.49
C ILE A 235 -13.49 -1.78 6.18
N TYR A 236 -12.39 -2.32 6.72
CA TYR A 236 -11.44 -1.56 7.56
C TYR A 236 -10.01 -1.82 7.09
N PHE A 237 -9.21 -0.76 7.01
CA PHE A 237 -7.78 -0.83 6.75
C PHE A 237 -7.04 -0.68 8.07
N ILE A 238 -6.22 -1.67 8.45
CA ILE A 238 -5.59 -1.75 9.76
C ILE A 238 -4.10 -1.98 9.60
N SER A 239 -3.31 -1.20 10.34
CA SER A 239 -1.86 -1.30 10.39
C SER A 239 -1.31 -1.05 11.78
N TRP A 240 -0.18 -1.71 12.04
CA TRP A 240 0.58 -1.57 13.27
C TRP A 240 2.06 -1.77 12.99
N GLU A 241 2.89 -1.18 13.85
CA GLU A 241 4.34 -1.23 13.70
C GLU A 241 4.89 -2.64 13.93
N SER A 242 5.87 -3.02 13.12
CA SER A 242 6.57 -4.29 13.21
C SER A 242 7.98 -4.15 12.60
N ASN A 243 8.85 -5.13 12.87
CA ASN A 243 10.28 -5.08 12.49
C ASN A 243 10.55 -5.00 10.98
N PHE A 244 9.54 -5.15 10.11
CA PHE A 244 9.70 -5.26 8.65
C PHE A 244 8.73 -4.37 7.87
N GLY A 245 8.66 -3.10 8.22
CA GLY A 245 7.85 -2.15 7.46
C GLY A 245 6.40 -2.02 7.94
N GLY A 246 6.09 -2.52 9.14
CA GLY A 246 4.71 -2.60 9.65
C GLY A 246 3.94 -3.80 9.10
N ASN A 247 2.88 -4.21 9.81
CA ASN A 247 1.87 -5.11 9.24
C ASN A 247 0.70 -4.29 8.73
N HIS A 248 0.15 -4.71 7.59
CA HIS A 248 -0.95 -4.02 6.93
C HIS A 248 -1.96 -5.05 6.45
N ILE A 249 -3.20 -4.90 6.90
CA ILE A 249 -4.30 -5.76 6.52
C ILE A 249 -5.52 -4.95 6.15
N VAL A 250 -6.33 -5.47 5.23
CA VAL A 250 -7.68 -4.99 4.99
C VAL A 250 -8.65 -6.08 5.41
N VAL A 251 -9.60 -5.72 6.27
CA VAL A 251 -10.59 -6.62 6.83
C VAL A 251 -11.93 -6.34 6.17
N ASN A 252 -12.55 -7.35 5.57
CA ASN A 252 -13.91 -7.30 5.05
C ASN A 252 -14.84 -8.20 5.87
N LYS A 253 -15.61 -7.59 6.78
CA LYS A 253 -16.57 -8.29 7.65
C LYS A 253 -17.70 -8.93 6.88
N ASN A 254 -18.07 -8.37 5.73
CA ASN A 254 -19.21 -8.84 4.95
C ASN A 254 -18.91 -10.21 4.31
N THR A 255 -17.64 -10.44 3.96
CA THR A 255 -17.18 -11.71 3.38
C THR A 255 -16.44 -12.58 4.40
N MET A 256 -16.23 -12.09 5.62
CA MET A 256 -15.42 -12.74 6.66
C MET A 256 -14.02 -13.07 6.17
N LYS A 257 -13.37 -12.11 5.50
CA LYS A 257 -12.00 -12.24 5.00
C LYS A 257 -11.07 -11.14 5.48
N VAL A 258 -9.78 -11.48 5.60
CA VAL A 258 -8.68 -10.53 5.73
C VAL A 258 -7.74 -10.68 4.56
N PHE A 259 -7.25 -9.55 4.06
CA PHE A 259 -6.31 -9.43 2.96
C PHE A 259 -5.02 -8.85 3.51
N GLN A 260 -3.92 -9.58 3.38
CA GLN A 260 -2.62 -9.22 3.90
C GLN A 260 -1.62 -9.23 2.74
N HIS A 261 -0.86 -8.14 2.59
CA HIS A 261 0.15 -8.04 1.53
C HIS A 261 1.58 -8.10 2.03
N ILE A 262 1.83 -7.85 3.31
CA ILE A 262 3.17 -7.89 3.89
C ILE A 262 3.22 -9.03 4.90
N HIS A 263 4.08 -10.00 4.62
CA HIS A 263 4.37 -11.08 5.55
C HIS A 263 5.30 -10.60 6.68
N PRO A 264 5.28 -11.27 7.85
CA PRO A 264 6.26 -11.01 8.92
C PRO A 264 7.72 -11.17 8.50
N SER A 265 8.00 -11.80 7.36
CA SER A 265 9.34 -11.88 6.77
C SER A 265 9.70 -10.69 5.85
N GLY A 266 8.83 -9.69 5.72
CA GLY A 266 8.97 -8.56 4.80
C GLY A 266 8.64 -8.89 3.33
N LYS A 267 8.33 -10.14 3.01
CA LYS A 267 7.91 -10.53 1.65
C LYS A 267 6.56 -9.89 1.34
N ARG A 268 6.45 -9.25 0.17
CA ARG A 268 5.19 -8.73 -0.35
C ARG A 268 4.54 -9.73 -1.30
N GLU A 269 3.41 -10.28 -0.90
CA GLU A 269 2.61 -11.25 -1.65
C GLU A 269 1.15 -11.16 -1.17
N GLU A 270 0.20 -11.30 -2.09
CA GLU A 270 -1.20 -11.40 -1.73
C GLU A 270 -1.47 -12.68 -0.91
N ALA A 271 -2.01 -12.49 0.29
CA ALA A 271 -2.54 -13.56 1.11
C ALA A 271 -3.93 -13.19 1.62
N ILE A 272 -4.88 -14.13 1.47
CA ILE A 272 -6.27 -13.96 1.86
C ILE A 272 -6.64 -15.09 2.82
N TYR A 273 -7.11 -14.73 4.00
CA TYR A 273 -7.49 -15.67 5.05
C TYR A 273 -8.93 -15.45 5.49
N ASP A 274 -9.57 -16.53 5.93
CA ASP A 274 -10.86 -16.43 6.61
C ASP A 274 -10.65 -15.87 8.03
N ILE A 275 -11.57 -15.01 8.47
CA ILE A 275 -11.55 -14.42 9.82
C ILE A 275 -12.74 -14.88 10.65
N THR A 276 -12.57 -14.80 11.96
CA THR A 276 -13.65 -14.85 12.94
C THR A 276 -13.68 -13.56 13.75
N PHE A 277 -14.89 -13.06 14.03
CA PHE A 277 -15.10 -11.97 14.99
C PHE A 277 -15.64 -12.50 16.30
N PHE A 278 -15.01 -12.11 17.40
CA PHE A 278 -15.53 -12.34 18.75
C PHE A 278 -15.92 -11.00 19.37
N ASN A 279 -17.12 -10.90 19.91
CA ASN A 279 -17.49 -9.77 20.75
C ASN A 279 -16.89 -9.97 22.14
N LEU A 280 -16.04 -9.03 22.55
CA LEU A 280 -15.45 -8.97 23.88
C LEU A 280 -16.49 -8.31 24.79
N LYS A 281 -17.25 -9.12 25.52
CA LYS A 281 -18.22 -8.63 26.50
C LYS A 281 -17.54 -8.30 27.81
#